data_AF-A0AAW2BGK4-F1
#
_entry.id   AF-A0AAW2BGK4-F1
#
_cell.length_a   1.000
_cell.length_b   1.000
_cell.length_c   1.000
_cell.angle_alpha   90.00
_cell.angle_beta   90.00
_cell.angle_gamma   90.00
#
_symmetry.space_group_name_H-M   'P 1'
#
loop_
_entity.id
_entity.type
_entity.pdbx_description
1 polymer ?
#
loop_
_entity_poly.entity_id
_entity_poly.type
_entity_poly.pdbx_seq_one_letter_code
_entity_poly.pdbx_strand_id
1 'polypeptide(L)'
;MENYKSRTVVNNAGDGGLVINCEAYTAFVIDENAHLLKDILKQTYEKAEEWVKTNYYRTKGVTEAFLPLLQLSQSARIVNISSFHGQLKFINNERAKALLENVNGLTEEKINEVLQWFLRDFNEQKLEANGWPKTVSAYKASKAAVNAYTKLIAKRFPQHHINSIHPGRFKTEMT
;
A
#
# COMPACT_ATOMS: atom_id res chain seq x y z
N MET A 1 1.75 -33.88 -20.08
CA MET A 1 0.82 -32.77 -19.84
C MET A 1 1.19 -32.15 -18.51
N GLU A 2 2.12 -31.19 -18.53
CA GLU A 2 2.54 -30.49 -17.34
C GLU A 2 1.44 -29.51 -16.92
N ASN A 3 0.97 -29.66 -15.69
CA ASN A 3 -0.01 -28.77 -15.07
C ASN A 3 0.64 -27.38 -14.91
N TYR A 4 0.37 -26.49 -15.86
CA TYR A 4 0.68 -25.08 -15.76
C TYR A 4 -0.21 -24.48 -14.66
N LYS A 5 0.23 -24.58 -13.40
CA LYS A 5 -0.32 -23.76 -12.32
C LYS A 5 0.06 -22.31 -12.65
N SER A 6 -0.89 -21.60 -13.25
CA SER A 6 -0.85 -20.14 -13.37
C SER A 6 -0.58 -19.53 -11.99
N ARG A 7 0.69 -19.23 -11.71
CA ARG A 7 1.11 -18.41 -10.58
C ARG A 7 0.77 -16.96 -10.93
N THR A 8 -0.52 -16.63 -10.90
CA THR A 8 -0.95 -15.24 -10.89
C THR A 8 -0.56 -14.68 -9.52
N VAL A 9 0.62 -14.08 -9.44
CA VAL A 9 1.10 -13.46 -8.21
C VAL A 9 0.32 -12.16 -8.02
N VAL A 10 -0.89 -12.24 -7.47
CA VAL A 10 -1.68 -11.07 -7.09
C VAL A 10 -1.00 -10.48 -5.86
N ASN A 11 -0.08 -9.53 -6.09
CA ASN A 11 0.55 -8.72 -5.05
C ASN A 11 0.97 -9.51 -3.79
N ASN A 12 1.78 -10.55 -3.95
CA ASN A 12 2.11 -11.49 -2.86
C ASN A 12 3.36 -11.04 -2.07
N ALA A 13 3.33 -9.87 -1.45
CA ALA A 13 4.45 -9.33 -0.67
C ALA A 13 4.49 -9.77 0.81
N GLY A 14 3.86 -10.89 1.20
CA GLY A 14 3.74 -11.23 2.63
C GLY A 14 3.68 -12.69 3.00
N ASP A 15 4.36 -13.60 2.29
CA ASP A 15 4.50 -14.97 2.78
C ASP A 15 5.29 -15.00 4.10
N GLY A 16 4.59 -15.35 5.18
CA GLY A 16 5.15 -15.51 6.53
C GLY A 16 4.91 -16.89 7.13
N GLY A 17 4.28 -17.83 6.41
CA GLY A 17 4.08 -19.22 6.86
C GLY A 17 3.25 -19.42 8.14
N LEU A 18 2.44 -18.44 8.58
CA LEU A 18 1.67 -18.49 9.83
C LEU A 18 0.16 -18.63 9.57
N VAL A 19 -0.53 -19.51 10.30
CA VAL A 19 -2.00 -19.56 10.33
C VAL A 19 -2.48 -18.66 11.46
N ILE A 20 -3.18 -17.57 11.12
CA ILE A 20 -3.62 -16.57 12.10
C ILE A 20 -5.16 -16.47 12.14
N ASN A 21 -5.76 -16.43 13.33
CA ASN A 21 -7.17 -16.11 13.51
C ASN A 21 -7.47 -14.69 12.95
N CYS A 22 -8.35 -14.63 11.96
CA CYS A 22 -8.53 -13.50 11.05
C CYS A 22 -9.18 -12.26 11.67
N GLU A 23 -10.21 -12.42 12.49
CA GLU A 23 -10.88 -11.30 13.16
C GLU A 23 -9.99 -10.73 14.26
N ALA A 24 -9.33 -11.62 15.00
CA ALA A 24 -8.31 -11.24 15.96
C ALA A 24 -7.19 -10.46 15.26
N TYR A 25 -6.55 -10.96 14.19
CA TYR A 25 -5.44 -10.24 13.56
C TYR A 25 -5.78 -8.81 13.11
N THR A 26 -6.95 -8.59 12.52
CA THR A 26 -7.31 -7.26 11.99
C THR A 26 -7.61 -6.27 13.11
N ALA A 27 -8.21 -6.74 14.21
CA ALA A 27 -8.37 -5.96 15.44
C ALA A 27 -7.04 -5.80 16.21
N PHE A 28 -6.14 -6.77 16.13
CA PHE A 28 -4.87 -6.78 16.85
C PHE A 28 -3.78 -5.97 16.14
N VAL A 29 -3.72 -5.92 14.80
CA VAL A 29 -2.68 -5.16 14.06
C VAL A 29 -3.10 -3.71 13.83
N ILE A 30 -3.41 -3.03 14.93
CA ILE A 30 -3.60 -1.59 15.03
C ILE A 30 -2.59 -1.02 16.02
N ASP A 31 -2.33 0.28 15.92
CA ASP A 31 -1.25 0.89 16.71
C ASP A 31 -1.52 0.92 18.22
N GLU A 32 -2.80 0.91 18.63
CA GLU A 32 -3.21 0.75 20.04
C GLU A 32 -2.66 -0.53 20.66
N ASN A 33 -2.57 -1.60 19.87
CA ASN A 33 -2.09 -2.91 20.27
C ASN A 33 -0.59 -3.12 20.02
N ALA A 34 0.15 -2.08 19.59
CA ALA A 34 1.56 -2.21 19.24
C ALA A 34 2.43 -2.79 20.37
N HIS A 35 2.09 -2.48 21.62
CA HIS A 35 2.79 -2.99 22.80
C HIS A 35 2.69 -4.51 22.95
N LEU A 36 1.56 -5.13 22.55
CA LEU A 36 1.35 -6.58 22.57
C LEU A 36 2.09 -7.30 21.44
N LEU A 37 2.48 -6.57 20.40
CA LEU A 37 3.07 -7.12 19.19
C LEU A 37 4.58 -6.90 19.11
N LYS A 38 5.19 -6.22 20.09
CA LYS A 38 6.59 -5.78 20.02
C LYS A 38 7.57 -6.94 19.78
N ASP A 39 7.32 -8.09 20.40
CA ASP A 39 8.16 -9.29 20.27
C ASP A 39 7.67 -10.27 19.19
N ILE A 40 6.53 -9.97 18.55
CA ILE A 40 5.89 -10.80 17.51
C ILE A 40 6.12 -10.20 16.11
N LEU A 41 6.09 -8.88 16.00
CA LEU A 41 6.21 -8.14 14.75
C LEU A 41 7.51 -7.34 14.73
N LYS A 42 8.51 -7.89 14.05
CA LYS A 42 9.73 -7.16 13.71
C LYS A 42 9.59 -6.54 12.32
N GLN A 43 9.79 -5.23 12.26
CA GLN A 43 9.83 -4.49 11.00
C GLN A 43 11.28 -4.06 10.74
N THR A 44 11.81 -4.32 9.55
CA THR A 44 13.16 -3.90 9.16
C THR A 44 13.09 -2.89 8.03
N TYR A 45 14.11 -2.05 7.91
CA TYR A 45 14.19 -1.04 6.86
C TYR A 45 14.20 -1.69 5.46
N GLU A 46 14.94 -2.79 5.29
CA GLU A 46 15.04 -3.51 4.02
C GLU A 46 13.67 -4.03 3.57
N LYS A 47 12.90 -4.60 4.50
CA LYS A 47 11.52 -5.03 4.21
C LYS A 47 10.59 -3.86 3.98
N ALA A 48 10.77 -2.74 4.67
CA ALA A 48 10.00 -1.53 4.42
C ALA A 48 10.23 -0.99 3.01
N GLU A 49 11.48 -0.90 2.58
CA GLU A 49 11.86 -0.49 1.23
C GLU A 49 11.30 -1.46 0.17
N GLU A 50 11.44 -2.77 0.39
CA GLU A 50 10.91 -3.81 -0.50
C GLU A 50 9.38 -3.69 -0.67
N TRP A 51 8.65 -3.47 0.43
CA TRP A 51 7.20 -3.30 0.40
C TRP A 51 6.78 -2.01 -0.29
N VAL A 52 7.44 -0.88 -0.03
CA VAL A 52 7.17 0.38 -0.72
C VAL A 52 7.45 0.25 -2.22
N LYS A 53 8.58 -0.36 -2.59
CA LYS A 53 8.95 -0.65 -3.98
C LYS A 53 7.92 -1.52 -4.67
N THR A 54 7.51 -2.61 -4.03
CA THR A 54 6.61 -3.58 -4.65
C THR A 54 5.18 -3.08 -4.72
N ASN A 55 4.64 -2.54 -3.62
CA ASN A 55 3.23 -2.16 -3.56
C ASN A 55 2.94 -0.88 -4.33
N TYR A 56 3.84 0.11 -4.26
CA TYR A 56 3.60 1.41 -4.87
C TYR A 56 4.39 1.58 -6.17
N TYR A 57 5.72 1.58 -6.13
CA TYR A 57 6.53 1.94 -7.31
C TYR A 57 6.33 0.98 -8.49
N ARG A 58 6.22 -0.33 -8.25
CA ARG A 58 5.93 -1.30 -9.32
C ARG A 58 4.50 -1.17 -9.84
N THR A 59 3.50 -0.95 -8.99
CA THR A 59 2.11 -0.71 -9.41
C THR A 59 2.02 0.53 -10.31
N LYS A 60 2.68 1.62 -9.90
CA LYS A 60 2.84 2.83 -10.71
C LYS A 60 3.51 2.52 -12.05
N GLY A 61 4.68 1.87 -12.03
CA GLY A 61 5.44 1.60 -13.25
C GLY A 61 4.68 0.71 -14.26
N VAL A 62 3.95 -0.30 -13.78
CA VAL A 62 3.06 -1.10 -14.65
C VAL A 62 1.93 -0.23 -15.19
N THR A 63 1.29 0.58 -14.35
CA THR A 63 0.22 1.48 -14.81
C THR A 63 0.70 2.42 -15.92
N GLU A 64 1.88 3.03 -15.74
CA GLU A 64 2.48 3.95 -16.72
C GLU A 64 2.86 3.23 -18.02
N ALA A 65 3.47 2.05 -17.94
CA ALA A 65 3.88 1.28 -19.10
C ALA A 65 2.70 0.88 -20.00
N PHE A 66 1.54 0.58 -19.41
CA PHE A 66 0.33 0.19 -20.14
C PHE A 66 -0.57 1.38 -20.49
N LEU A 67 -0.30 2.58 -19.97
CA LEU A 67 -1.15 3.75 -20.16
C LEU A 67 -1.39 4.11 -21.64
N PRO A 68 -0.39 4.08 -22.54
CA PRO A 68 -0.62 4.36 -23.96
C PRO A 68 -1.60 3.37 -24.61
N LEU A 69 -1.54 2.09 -24.22
CA LEU A 69 -2.44 1.05 -24.73
C LEU A 69 -3.85 1.20 -24.16
N LEU A 70 -3.95 1.54 -22.87
CA LEU A 70 -5.24 1.76 -22.21
C LEU A 70 -5.98 2.96 -22.82
N GLN A 71 -5.28 4.01 -23.24
CA GLN A 71 -5.88 5.17 -23.91
C GLN A 71 -6.50 4.85 -25.28
N LEU A 72 -6.14 3.74 -25.92
CA LEU A 72 -6.78 3.27 -27.15
C LEU A 72 -8.17 2.66 -26.89
N SER A 73 -8.47 2.30 -25.64
CA SER A 73 -9.77 1.77 -25.26
C SER A 73 -10.78 2.88 -24.99
N GLN A 74 -12.01 2.70 -25.47
CA GLN A 74 -13.13 3.60 -25.15
C GLN A 74 -13.55 3.52 -23.67
N SER A 75 -13.19 2.43 -22.96
CA SER A 75 -13.59 2.21 -21.56
C SER A 75 -12.51 1.40 -20.82
N ALA A 76 -11.29 1.95 -20.74
CA ALA A 76 -10.20 1.32 -20.02
C ALA A 76 -10.53 1.15 -18.52
N ARG A 77 -10.02 0.07 -17.93
CA ARG A 77 -10.22 -0.25 -16.51
C ARG A 77 -8.89 -0.53 -15.83
N ILE A 78 -8.63 0.14 -14.72
CA ILE A 78 -7.51 -0.15 -13.82
C ILE A 78 -8.11 -0.44 -12.44
N VAL A 79 -7.74 -1.58 -11.87
CA VAL A 79 -8.13 -1.96 -10.50
C VAL A 79 -6.86 -2.20 -9.69
N ASN A 80 -6.55 -1.26 -8.79
CA ASN A 80 -5.42 -1.37 -7.90
C ASN A 80 -5.83 -2.12 -6.63
N ILE A 81 -5.18 -3.27 -6.36
CA ILE A 81 -5.45 -4.06 -5.16
C ILE A 81 -4.78 -3.38 -3.95
N SER A 82 -5.60 -2.67 -3.17
CA SER A 82 -5.20 -1.95 -1.97
C SER A 82 -5.50 -2.77 -0.71
N SER A 83 -5.77 -2.12 0.42
CA SER A 83 -6.10 -2.73 1.70
C SER A 83 -6.93 -1.79 2.57
N PHE A 84 -7.70 -2.35 3.51
CA PHE A 84 -8.30 -1.61 4.61
C PHE A 84 -7.26 -0.74 5.34
N HIS A 85 -6.04 -1.25 5.51
CA HIS A 85 -4.93 -0.53 6.13
C HIS A 85 -4.36 0.62 5.27
N GLY A 86 -4.81 0.80 4.03
CA GLY A 86 -4.49 1.96 3.20
C GLY A 86 -5.35 3.20 3.49
N GLN A 87 -6.28 3.11 4.45
CA GLN A 87 -7.07 4.27 4.88
C GLN A 87 -6.20 5.27 5.64
N LEU A 88 -6.38 6.56 5.33
CA LEU A 88 -5.60 7.65 5.93
C LEU A 88 -5.74 7.77 7.45
N LYS A 89 -6.82 7.22 8.05
CA LYS A 89 -6.98 7.14 9.50
C LYS A 89 -5.87 6.34 10.21
N PHE A 90 -5.13 5.51 9.49
CA PHE A 90 -4.00 4.75 10.02
C PHE A 90 -2.67 5.48 9.88
N ILE A 91 -2.63 6.65 9.25
CA ILE A 91 -1.44 7.50 9.11
C ILE A 91 -1.57 8.64 10.11
N ASN A 92 -0.94 8.54 11.27
CA ASN A 92 -1.00 9.58 12.31
C ASN A 92 -0.06 10.77 12.02
N ASN A 93 0.80 10.67 11.00
CA ASN A 93 1.61 11.78 10.53
C ASN A 93 0.70 12.75 9.77
N GLU A 94 0.20 13.77 10.49
CA GLU A 94 -0.83 14.68 9.97
C GLU A 94 -0.39 15.44 8.71
N ARG A 95 0.90 15.76 8.58
CA ARG A 95 1.42 16.41 7.36
C ARG A 95 1.40 15.45 6.16
N ALA A 96 1.87 14.22 6.33
CA ALA A 96 1.81 13.20 5.28
C ALA A 96 0.36 12.89 4.89
N LYS A 97 -0.52 12.77 5.88
CA LYS A 97 -1.96 12.56 5.70
C LYS A 97 -2.59 13.68 4.88
N ALA A 98 -2.36 14.95 5.24
CA ALA A 98 -2.88 16.10 4.50
C ALA A 98 -2.39 16.16 3.05
N LEU A 99 -1.12 15.80 2.80
CA LEU A 99 -0.56 15.72 1.45
C LEU A 99 -1.27 14.65 0.61
N LEU A 100 -1.51 13.46 1.17
CA LEU A 100 -2.18 12.35 0.48
C LEU A 100 -3.70 12.55 0.32
N GLU A 101 -4.32 13.33 1.20
CA GLU A 101 -5.76 13.64 1.16
C GLU A 101 -6.12 14.70 0.12
N ASN A 102 -5.24 15.67 -0.12
CA ASN A 102 -5.50 16.81 -1.00
C ASN A 102 -5.47 16.43 -2.49
N VAL A 103 -6.57 15.84 -3.00
CA VAL A 103 -6.74 15.41 -4.39
C VAL A 103 -6.49 16.54 -5.40
N ASN A 104 -6.78 17.79 -5.05
CA ASN A 104 -6.62 18.92 -5.97
C ASN A 104 -5.16 19.32 -6.18
N GLY A 105 -4.36 19.27 -5.12
CA GLY A 105 -2.93 19.55 -5.17
C GLY A 105 -2.05 18.32 -5.30
N LEU A 106 -2.62 17.10 -5.42
CA LEU A 106 -1.88 15.85 -5.44
C LEU A 106 -1.07 15.70 -6.73
N THR A 107 0.19 15.33 -6.61
CA THR A 107 1.06 14.97 -7.75
C THR A 107 1.82 13.70 -7.40
N GLU A 108 2.44 13.07 -8.40
CA GLU A 108 3.25 11.86 -8.17
C GLU A 108 4.47 12.19 -7.31
N GLU A 109 5.06 13.36 -7.49
CA GLU A 109 6.20 13.87 -6.74
C GLU A 109 5.84 13.97 -5.26
N LYS A 110 4.67 14.52 -4.92
CA LYS A 110 4.21 14.60 -3.53
C LYS A 110 3.98 13.23 -2.89
N ILE A 111 3.44 12.27 -3.65
CA ILE A 111 3.28 10.89 -3.14
C ILE A 111 4.66 10.26 -2.92
N ASN A 112 5.59 10.47 -3.84
CA ASN A 112 6.97 9.99 -3.73
C ASN A 112 7.70 10.63 -2.54
N GLU A 113 7.56 11.93 -2.34
CA GLU A 113 8.13 12.68 -1.21
C GLU A 113 7.65 12.13 0.13
N VAL A 114 6.35 11.82 0.24
CA VAL A 114 5.78 11.20 1.44
C VAL A 114 6.40 9.83 1.72
N LEU A 115 6.58 8.99 0.69
CA LEU A 115 7.19 7.67 0.84
C LEU A 115 8.70 7.74 1.14
N GLN A 116 9.42 8.65 0.50
CA GLN A 116 10.84 8.91 0.79
C GLN A 116 11.03 9.45 2.20
N TRP A 117 10.14 10.34 2.64
CA TRP A 117 10.12 10.81 4.03
C TRP A 117 9.87 9.66 5.00
N PHE A 118 8.85 8.83 4.76
CA PHE A 118 8.60 7.64 5.56
C PHE A 118 9.84 6.73 5.66
N LEU A 119 10.49 6.41 4.54
CA LEU A 119 11.67 5.55 4.53
C LEU A 119 12.86 6.18 5.27
N ARG A 120 13.09 7.49 5.11
CA ARG A 120 14.12 8.21 5.87
C ARG A 120 13.86 8.11 7.37
N ASP A 121 12.63 8.40 7.80
CA ASP A 121 12.25 8.31 9.21
C ASP A 121 12.31 6.87 9.74
N PHE A 122 12.06 5.87 8.88
CA PHE A 122 12.26 4.47 9.23
C PHE A 122 13.73 4.19 9.52
N ASN A 123 14.63 4.57 8.59
CA ASN A 123 16.06 4.34 8.72
C ASN A 123 16.66 5.06 9.94
N GLU A 124 16.16 6.27 10.24
CA GLU A 124 16.59 7.06 11.39
C GLU A 124 15.91 6.64 12.70
N GLN A 125 15.07 5.60 12.71
CA GLN A 125 14.30 5.13 13.87
C GLN A 125 13.36 6.20 14.47
N LYS A 126 12.83 7.09 13.63
CA LYS A 126 11.95 8.21 14.00
C LYS A 126 10.49 7.99 13.65
N LEU A 127 10.07 6.75 13.35
CA LEU A 127 8.69 6.45 12.97
C LEU A 127 7.68 6.96 14.01
N GLU A 128 7.81 6.51 15.25
CA GLU A 128 6.89 6.88 16.33
C GLU A 128 6.96 8.37 16.67
N ALA A 129 8.18 8.93 16.74
CA ALA A 129 8.41 10.34 17.01
C ALA A 129 7.74 11.26 15.97
N ASN A 130 7.68 10.83 14.70
CA ASN A 130 7.08 11.58 13.61
C ASN A 130 5.65 11.12 13.26
N GLY A 131 5.01 10.35 14.15
CA GLY A 131 3.60 9.94 13.99
C GLY A 131 3.35 8.92 12.87
N TRP A 132 4.38 8.21 12.39
CA TRP A 132 4.17 7.10 11.48
C TRP A 132 3.52 5.90 12.20
N PRO A 133 2.85 5.00 11.46
CA PRO A 133 2.19 3.87 12.08
C PRO A 133 3.19 2.99 12.83
N LYS A 134 2.80 2.47 13.99
CA LYS A 134 3.65 1.62 14.83
C LYS A 134 3.70 0.17 14.33
N THR A 135 2.58 -0.31 13.78
CA THR A 135 2.44 -1.70 13.30
C THR A 135 2.30 -1.74 11.78
N VAL A 136 2.96 -2.69 11.12
CA VAL A 136 2.94 -2.89 9.65
C VAL A 136 3.03 -1.58 8.86
N SER A 137 3.92 -0.68 9.29
CA SER A 137 4.00 0.73 8.92
C SER A 137 4.22 0.94 7.43
N ALA A 138 5.15 0.19 6.84
CA ALA A 138 5.44 0.25 5.41
C ALA A 138 4.29 -0.30 4.55
N TYR A 139 3.54 -1.29 5.05
CA TYR A 139 2.35 -1.80 4.37
C TYR A 139 1.24 -0.74 4.37
N LYS A 140 0.95 -0.13 5.53
CA LYS A 140 -0.01 1.00 5.64
C LYS A 140 0.37 2.18 4.74
N ALA A 141 1.62 2.65 4.82
CA ALA A 141 2.13 3.76 4.03
C ALA A 141 2.04 3.48 2.51
N SER A 142 2.50 2.30 2.08
CA SER A 142 2.46 1.93 0.66
C SER A 142 1.03 1.75 0.12
N LYS A 143 0.11 1.19 0.91
CA LYS A 143 -1.31 1.06 0.50
C LYS A 143 -2.04 2.41 0.50
N ALA A 144 -1.70 3.33 1.42
CA ALA A 144 -2.19 4.71 1.38
C ALA A 144 -1.69 5.44 0.12
N ALA A 145 -0.43 5.25 -0.27
CA ALA A 145 0.13 5.80 -1.50
C ALA A 145 -0.55 5.23 -2.76
N VAL A 146 -0.86 3.91 -2.80
CA VAL A 146 -1.65 3.30 -3.89
C VAL A 146 -3.04 3.93 -4.00
N ASN A 147 -3.70 4.20 -2.87
CA ASN A 147 -5.01 4.87 -2.89
C ASN A 147 -4.90 6.31 -3.42
N ALA A 148 -3.89 7.07 -2.99
CA ALA A 148 -3.62 8.42 -3.47
C ALA A 148 -3.32 8.43 -4.98
N TYR A 149 -2.46 7.53 -5.45
CA TYR A 149 -2.13 7.38 -6.87
C TYR A 149 -3.34 7.01 -7.71
N THR A 150 -4.20 6.11 -7.21
CA THR A 150 -5.44 5.75 -7.90
C THR A 150 -6.33 6.98 -8.11
N LYS A 151 -6.52 7.82 -7.09
CA LYS A 151 -7.28 9.07 -7.21
C LYS A 151 -6.65 10.03 -8.21
N LEU A 152 -5.32 10.15 -8.21
CA LEU A 152 -4.58 10.99 -9.15
C LEU A 152 -4.81 10.55 -10.60
N ILE A 153 -4.63 9.26 -10.90
CA ILE A 153 -4.80 8.74 -12.26
C ILE A 153 -6.26 8.79 -12.70
N ALA A 154 -7.22 8.49 -11.81
CA ALA A 154 -8.64 8.66 -12.10
C ALA A 154 -8.99 10.11 -12.48
N LYS A 155 -8.39 11.10 -11.82
CA LYS A 155 -8.57 12.53 -12.16
C LYS A 155 -7.95 12.89 -13.52
N ARG A 156 -6.80 12.31 -13.87
CA ARG A 156 -6.13 12.56 -15.16
C ARG A 156 -6.86 11.92 -16.36
N PHE A 157 -7.58 10.82 -16.13
CA PHE A 157 -8.29 10.07 -17.17
C PHE A 157 -9.76 9.88 -16.79
N PRO A 158 -10.58 10.95 -16.74
CA PRO A 158 -11.96 10.90 -16.27
C PRO A 158 -12.89 10.01 -17.11
N GLN A 159 -12.49 9.69 -18.35
CA GLN A 159 -13.20 8.79 -19.27
C GLN A 159 -12.95 7.29 -18.99
N HIS A 160 -12.09 6.94 -18.03
CA HIS A 160 -11.73 5.56 -17.70
C HIS A 160 -12.14 5.20 -16.28
N HIS A 161 -12.31 3.89 -16.02
CA HIS A 161 -12.70 3.41 -14.69
C HIS A 161 -11.46 2.97 -13.91
N ILE A 162 -10.97 3.85 -13.05
CA ILE A 162 -9.74 3.65 -12.27
C ILE A 162 -10.10 3.65 -10.80
N ASN A 163 -10.00 2.49 -10.17
CA ASN A 163 -10.44 2.30 -8.79
C ASN A 163 -9.41 1.51 -7.99
N SER A 164 -9.51 1.61 -6.66
CA SER A 164 -8.74 0.79 -5.74
C SER A 164 -9.71 0.04 -4.85
N ILE A 165 -9.35 -1.19 -4.50
CA ILE A 165 -10.23 -2.08 -3.73
C ILE A 165 -9.45 -2.73 -2.59
N HIS A 166 -10.08 -2.81 -1.42
CA HIS A 166 -9.71 -3.79 -0.41
C HIS A 166 -10.47 -5.08 -0.73
N PRO A 167 -9.79 -6.17 -1.08
CA PRO A 167 -10.48 -7.40 -1.48
C PRO A 167 -11.24 -8.06 -0.32
N GLY A 168 -10.96 -7.70 0.93
CA GLY A 168 -11.23 -8.55 2.08
C GLY A 168 -9.98 -9.36 2.46
N ARG A 169 -10.03 -10.06 3.58
CA ARG A 169 -8.97 -11.01 3.96
C ARG A 169 -9.38 -12.40 3.49
N PHE A 170 -8.53 -13.06 2.73
CA PHE A 170 -8.71 -14.45 2.29
C PHE A 170 -7.43 -15.23 2.53
N LYS A 171 -7.57 -16.54 2.70
CA LYS A 171 -6.44 -17.44 2.93
C LYS A 171 -5.55 -17.47 1.69
N THR A 172 -4.31 -17.02 1.83
CA THR A 172 -3.29 -16.99 0.79
C THR A 172 -1.94 -17.31 1.41
N GLU A 173 -0.86 -17.37 0.64
CA GLU A 173 0.48 -17.44 1.24
C GLU A 173 0.75 -16.20 2.13
N MET A 174 0.10 -15.06 1.85
CA MET A 174 0.22 -13.84 2.64
C MET A 174 -0.33 -13.94 4.07
N THR A 175 -1.33 -14.81 4.30
CA THR A 175 -2.10 -14.95 5.56
C THR A 175 -2.87 -16.25 5.62
#